data_AF-A0A2Z6LIV9-F1
#
_entry.id   AF-A0A2Z6LIV9-F1
#
_cell.length_a   1.000
_cell.length_b   1.000
_cell.length_c   1.000
_cell.angle_alpha   90.00
_cell.angle_beta   90.00
_cell.angle_gamma   90.00
#
_symmetry.space_group_name_H-M   'P 1'
#
loop_
_entity.id
_entity.type
_entity.pdbx_description
1 polymer ?
#
loop_
_entity_poly.entity_id
_entity_poly.type
_entity_poly.pdbx_seq_one_letter_code
_entity_poly.pdbx_strand_id
1 'polypeptide(L)' 'MAFPATMVILPVGTLFILSGLIVNLIQAILFVFVRPISKYCYRRINKLLTESLWLELICLVDWWAGVK' A
#
# COMPACT_ATOMS: atom_id res chain seq x y z
N MET A 1 -25.10 -9.21 -14.72
CA MET A 1 -23.71 -9.66 -14.49
C MET A 1 -23.02 -8.90 -13.34
N ALA A 2 -23.74 -8.51 -12.27
CA ALA A 2 -23.17 -7.72 -11.17
C ALA A 2 -22.43 -8.57 -10.12
N PHE A 3 -22.96 -9.75 -9.80
CA PHE A 3 -22.40 -10.66 -8.81
C PHE A 3 -20.93 -11.09 -9.02
N PRO A 4 -20.45 -11.47 -10.22
CA PRO A 4 -19.08 -11.94 -10.38
C PRO A 4 -18.03 -10.83 -10.17
N ALA A 5 -18.35 -9.58 -10.53
CA ALA A 5 -17.45 -8.46 -10.31
C ALA A 5 -17.31 -8.13 -8.80
N THR A 6 -18.42 -8.17 -8.06
CA THR A 6 -18.42 -7.89 -6.61
C THR A 6 -17.58 -8.91 -5.84
N MET A 7 -17.55 -10.18 -6.25
CA MET A 7 -16.75 -11.22 -5.59
C MET A 7 -15.23 -11.01 -5.71
N VAL A 8 -14.77 -10.26 -6.71
CA VAL A 8 -13.33 -9.97 -6.90
C VAL A 8 -12.98 -8.59 -6.34
N ILE A 9 -13.86 -7.59 -6.52
CA ILE A 9 -13.63 -6.22 -6.06
C ILE A 9 -13.58 -6.14 -4.53
N LEU A 10 -14.45 -6.87 -3.81
CA LEU A 10 -14.45 -6.86 -2.34
C LEU A 10 -13.11 -7.31 -1.74
N PRO A 11 -12.60 -8.52 -2.05
CA PRO A 11 -11.33 -9.00 -1.47
C PRO A 11 -10.15 -8.11 -1.89
N VAL A 12 -10.09 -7.67 -3.14
CA VAL A 12 -9.03 -6.77 -3.64
C VAL A 12 -9.04 -5.43 -2.90
N GLY A 13 -10.22 -4.82 -2.71
CA GLY A 13 -10.36 -3.59 -1.95
C GLY A 13 -9.97 -3.75 -0.48
N THR A 14 -10.38 -4.86 0.17
CA THR A 14 -9.98 -5.13 1.56
C THR A 14 -8.48 -5.36 1.70
N LEU A 15 -7.85 -6.05 0.75
CA LEU A 15 -6.39 -6.25 0.74
C LEU A 15 -5.65 -4.93 0.61
N PHE A 16 -6.10 -4.05 -0.28
CA PHE A 16 -5.51 -2.72 -0.46
C PHE A 16 -5.62 -1.88 0.82
N ILE A 17 -6.78 -1.87 1.48
CA ILE A 17 -6.98 -1.14 2.74
C ILE A 17 -6.10 -1.73 3.85
N LEU A 18 -6.02 -3.06 3.96
CA LEU A 18 -5.16 -3.73 4.93
C LEU A 18 -3.68 -3.42 4.69
N SER A 19 -3.22 -3.46 3.43
CA SER A 19 -1.85 -3.11 3.07
C SER A 19 -1.54 -1.66 3.44
N GLY A 20 -2.41 -0.72 3.08
CA GLY A 20 -2.25 0.69 3.44
C GLY A 20 -2.20 0.93 4.95
N LEU A 21 -3.00 0.19 5.71
CA LEU A 21 -3.00 0.23 7.17
C LEU A 21 -1.67 -0.30 7.75
N ILE A 22 -1.19 -1.44 7.25
CA ILE A 22 0.09 -2.04 7.66
C ILE A 22 1.25 -1.08 7.38
N VAL A 23 1.29 -0.50 6.18
CA VAL A 23 2.33 0.47 5.80
C VAL A 23 2.30 1.68 6.74
N ASN A 24 1.14 2.27 7.00
CA ASN A 24 1.02 3.39 7.94
C ASN A 24 1.48 3.02 9.36
N LEU A 25 1.17 1.81 9.82
CA LEU A 25 1.61 1.32 11.13
C LEU A 25 3.14 1.21 11.19
N ILE A 26 3.76 0.65 10.14
CA ILE A 26 5.22 0.58 10.01
C ILE A 26 5.82 1.99 10.00
N GLN A 27 5.24 2.93 9.25
CA GLN A 27 5.70 4.33 9.23
C GLN A 27 5.63 4.97 10.62
N ALA A 28 4.56 4.73 11.38
CA ALA A 28 4.42 5.23 12.75
C ALA A 28 5.49 4.65 13.68
N ILE A 29 5.77 3.34 13.59
CA ILE A 29 6.83 2.68 14.36
C ILE A 29 8.20 3.28 13.99
N LEU A 30 8.50 3.41 12.70
CA LEU A 30 9.75 4.01 12.23
C LEU A 30 9.90 5.48 12.65
N PHE A 31 8.79 6.22 12.72
CA PHE A 31 8.79 7.59 13.19
C PHE A 31 9.17 7.71 14.67
N VAL A 32 8.75 6.75 15.51
CA VAL A 32 9.10 6.73 16.94
C VAL A 32 10.53 6.24 17.15
N PHE A 33 10.94 5.15 16.49
CA PHE A 33 12.22 4.49 16.76
C PHE A 33 13.39 4.96 15.89
N VAL A 34 13.18 5.19 14.59
CA VAL A 34 14.27 5.47 13.63
C VAL A 34 14.52 6.96 13.47
N ARG A 35 13.49 7.80 13.58
CA ARG A 35 13.63 9.27 13.54
C ARG A 35 14.66 9.83 14.54
N PRO A 36 14.73 9.39 15.81
CA PRO A 36 15.75 9.91 16.74
C PRO A 36 17.17 9.47 16.38
N ILE A 37 17.33 8.34 15.69
CA ILE A 37 18.65 7.77 15.36
C ILE A 37 19.20 8.39 14.06
N SER A 38 18.40 8.43 12.99
CA SER A 38 18.84 8.98 11.71
C SER A 38 17.68 9.38 10.82
N LYS A 39 17.63 10.68 10.50
CA LYS A 39 16.65 11.24 9.54
C LYS A 39 16.85 10.69 8.12
N TYR A 40 18.06 10.28 7.75
CA TYR A 40 18.35 9.74 6.43
C TYR A 40 17.76 8.33 6.26
N CYS A 41 17.94 7.46 7.26
CA CYS A 41 17.37 6.11 7.23
C CYS A 41 15.84 6.15 7.19
N TYR A 42 15.22 7.03 8.00
CA TYR A 42 13.78 7.24 7.98
C TYR A 42 13.27 7.62 6.57
N ARG A 43 13.89 8.62 5.92
CA ARG A 43 13.48 9.06 4.57
C ARG A 43 13.59 7.95 3.53
N ARG A 44 14.64 7.14 3.59
CA ARG A 44 14.85 6.04 2.63
C ARG A 44 13.79 4.95 2.78
N ILE A 45 13.50 4.52 4.01
CA ILE A 45 12.48 3.49 4.26
C ILE A 45 11.08 4.02 3.94
N ASN A 46 10.78 5.27 4.31
CA ASN A 46 9.48 5.87 4.01
C ASN A 46 9.23 5.95 2.50
N LYS A 47 10.26 6.24 1.70
CA LYS A 47 10.17 6.24 0.24
C LYS A 47 9.85 4.84 -0.30
N LEU A 48 10.55 3.80 0.16
CA LEU A 48 10.31 2.41 -0.27
C LEU A 48 8.88 1.93 0.08
N LEU A 49 8.40 2.27 1.28
CA LEU A 49 7.04 1.95 1.72
C LEU A 49 5.98 2.62 0.84
N THR A 50 6.18 3.91 0.53
CA THR A 50 5.29 4.64 -0.38
C THR A 50 5.34 4.07 -1.80
N GLU A 51 6.52 3.73 -2.31
CA GLU A 51 6.67 3.09 -3.63
C GLU A 51 5.95 1.73 -3.69
N SER A 52 5.99 0.93 -2.61
CA SER A 52 5.25 -0.34 -2.53
C SER A 52 3.74 -0.14 -2.63
N LEU A 53 3.20 0.82 -1.87
CA LEU A 53 1.76 1.12 -1.85
C LEU A 53 1.30 1.72 -3.19
N TRP A 54 2.19 2.47 -3.86
CA TRP A 54 1.93 3.02 -5.19
C TRP A 54 1.87 1.94 -6.27
N LEU A 55 2.73 0.91 -6.19
CA LEU A 55 2.69 -0.24 -7.10
C LEU A 55 1.40 -1.05 -6.93
N GLU A 56 0.91 -1.24 -5.70
CA GLU A 56 -0.41 -1.88 -5.48
C GLU A 56 -1.54 -1.07 -6.11
N LEU A 57 -1.49 0.27 -5.99
CA LEU A 57 -2.49 1.14 -6.60
C LEU A 57 -2.45 1.10 -8.13
N ILE A 58 -1.25 1.13 -8.72
CA ILE A 58 -1.07 1.00 -10.17
C ILE A 58 -1.59 -0.37 -10.64
N CYS A 59 -1.27 -1.46 -9.94
CA CYS A 59 -1.76 -2.81 -10.27
C CYS A 59 -3.29 -2.90 -10.23
N LEU A 60 -3.93 -2.23 -9.27
CA LEU A 60 -5.39 -2.20 -9.15
C LEU A 60 -6.03 -1.40 -10.31
N VAL A 61 -5.42 -0.30 -10.72
CA VAL A 61 -5.87 0.50 -11.88
C VAL A 61 -5.66 -0.28 -13.19
N ASP A 62 -4.53 -0.96 -13.34
CA ASP A 62 -4.20 -1.77 -14.52
C ASP A 62 -5.16 -2.95 -14.68
N TRP A 63 -5.45 -3.64 -13.56
CA TRP A 63 -6.49 -4.67 -13.48
C TRP A 63 -7.88 -4.13 -13.84
N TRP A 64 -8.25 -2.94 -13.34
CA TRP A 64 -9.53 -2.32 -13.66
C TRP A 64 -9.64 -1.89 -15.12
N ALA A 65 -8.54 -1.40 -15.71
CA ALA A 65 -8.47 -1.02 -17.11
C ALA A 65 -8.50 -2.23 -18.06
N GLY A 66 -8.36 -3.46 -17.54
CA GLY A 66 -8.29 -4.68 -18.35
C GLY A 66 -7.08 -4.73 -19.27
N VAL A 67 -6.07 -3.90 -18.96
CA VAL A 67 -4.78 -3.89 -19.65
C VAL A 67 -4.01 -5.11 -19.13
N LYS A 68 -3.44 -5.88 -20.06
CA LYS A 68 -2.79 -7.16 -19.79
C LYS A 68 -1.30 -7.06 -20.05
#